data_AF-A0A7X9EB74-F1
#
_entry.id   AF-A0A7X9EB74-F1
#
_cell.length_a   1.000
_cell.length_b   1.000
_cell.length_c   1.000
_cell.angle_alpha   90.00
_cell.angle_beta   90.00
_cell.angle_gamma   90.00
#
_symmetry.space_group_name_H-M   'P 1'
#
loop_
_entity.id
_entity.type
_entity.pdbx_description
1 polymer ?
#
loop_
_entity_poly.entity_id
_entity_poly.type
_entity_poly.pdbx_seq_one_letter_code
_entity_poly.pdbx_strand_id
1 'polypeptide(L)'
;MEKQKILPEAVQGELICVIVNYGHGSKVIKIAKKAGITGGTIFLGKGTAQNRILKFLDLSDIRKEIVLMVSTKEKVLAALEELNKELKLEKPNHGIAFSIPVKNFFGLSKFKKNDVDYKIEENRGVDNT
;
A
#
# COMPACT_ATOMS: atom_id res chain seq x y z
N MET A 1 -29.03 15.79 26.32
CA MET A 1 -27.62 16.11 26.03
C MET A 1 -26.91 14.83 25.69
N GLU A 2 -26.84 14.50 24.39
CA GLU A 2 -26.12 13.31 23.92
C GLU A 2 -24.60 13.52 24.10
N LYS A 3 -23.97 12.58 24.80
CA LYS A 3 -22.50 12.54 24.89
C LYS A 3 -21.96 12.09 23.54
N GLN A 4 -21.37 13.03 22.80
CA GLN A 4 -20.57 12.75 21.60
C GLN A 4 -19.47 11.75 21.99
N LYS A 5 -19.54 10.53 21.46
CA LYS A 5 -18.51 9.51 21.63
C LYS A 5 -17.27 9.98 20.85
N ILE A 6 -16.29 10.56 21.55
CA ILE A 6 -15.02 10.98 20.96
C ILE A 6 -14.35 9.71 20.46
N LEU A 7 -14.23 9.60 19.13
CA LEU A 7 -13.46 8.53 18.52
C LEU A 7 -12.00 8.74 18.96
N PRO A 8 -11.37 7.72 19.55
CA PRO A 8 -9.99 7.82 20.02
C PRO A 8 -9.08 8.20 18.85
N GLU A 9 -8.03 8.98 19.12
CA GLU A 9 -7.10 9.49 18.09
C GLU A 9 -6.64 8.34 17.19
N ALA A 10 -7.08 8.38 15.94
CA ALA A 10 -6.81 7.30 15.00
C ALA A 10 -5.31 7.28 14.73
N VAL A 11 -4.68 6.11 14.90
CA VAL A 11 -3.29 5.88 14.47
C VAL A 11 -3.17 6.32 13.01
N GLN A 12 -2.42 7.37 12.75
CA GLN A 12 -2.34 7.99 11.44
C GLN A 12 -1.45 7.12 10.52
N GLY A 13 -2.10 6.22 9.79
CA GLY A 13 -1.46 5.38 8.79
C GLY A 13 -1.66 5.92 7.38
N GLU A 14 -0.79 5.50 6.47
CA GLU A 14 -0.92 5.76 5.04
C GLU A 14 -0.83 4.44 4.25
N LEU A 15 -1.62 4.37 3.18
CA LEU A 15 -1.53 3.36 2.14
C LEU A 15 -0.56 3.84 1.08
N ILE A 16 0.52 3.12 0.85
CA ILE A 16 1.40 3.29 -0.31
C ILE A 16 0.83 2.48 -1.48
N CYS A 17 0.70 3.13 -2.63
CA CYS A 17 0.43 2.50 -3.91
C CYS A 17 1.62 2.70 -4.84
N VAL A 18 2.17 1.62 -5.37
CA VAL A 18 3.29 1.63 -6.31
C VAL A 18 2.89 0.91 -7.58
N ILE A 19 3.03 1.56 -8.73
CA ILE A 19 2.71 0.99 -10.04
C ILE A 19 4.01 0.86 -10.82
N VAL A 20 4.38 -0.39 -11.15
CA VAL A 20 5.65 -0.72 -11.82
C VAL A 20 5.42 -1.63 -13.03
N ASN A 21 6.45 -1.81 -13.85
CA ASN A 21 6.43 -2.81 -14.92
C ASN A 21 6.25 -4.22 -14.33
N TYR A 22 5.60 -5.09 -15.10
CA TYR A 22 5.45 -6.51 -14.73
C TYR A 22 6.78 -7.14 -14.29
N GLY A 23 6.74 -8.01 -13.28
CA GLY A 23 7.91 -8.67 -12.70
C GLY A 23 8.72 -7.84 -11.69
N HIS A 24 8.30 -6.61 -11.38
CA HIS A 24 9.03 -5.71 -10.46
C HIS A 24 8.37 -5.57 -9.07
N GLY A 25 7.15 -6.05 -8.89
CA GLY A 25 6.38 -5.93 -7.65
C GLY A 25 7.06 -6.59 -6.45
N SER A 26 7.66 -7.77 -6.62
CA SER A 26 8.46 -8.42 -5.57
C SER A 26 9.69 -7.59 -5.18
N LYS A 27 10.29 -6.85 -6.13
CA LYS A 27 11.40 -5.93 -5.87
C LYS A 27 10.93 -4.74 -5.02
N VAL A 28 9.75 -4.18 -5.31
CA VAL A 28 9.12 -3.11 -4.51
C VAL A 28 8.98 -3.56 -3.06
N ILE A 29 8.40 -4.74 -2.81
CA ILE A 29 8.25 -5.28 -1.43
C ILE A 29 9.60 -5.47 -0.74
N LYS A 30 10.61 -5.99 -1.46
CA LYS A 30 11.95 -6.20 -0.89
C LYS A 30 12.61 -4.89 -0.46
N ILE A 31 12.46 -3.83 -1.26
CA ILE A 31 12.97 -2.50 -0.93
C ILE A 31 12.22 -1.93 0.26
N ALA A 32 10.88 -1.92 0.22
CA ALA A 32 10.03 -1.40 1.27
C ALA A 32 10.25 -2.08 2.63
N LYS A 33 10.57 -3.38 2.64
CA LYS A 33 10.93 -4.12 3.86
C LYS A 33 12.16 -3.56 4.57
N LYS A 34 13.15 -3.02 3.84
CA LYS A 34 14.33 -2.36 4.43
C LYS A 34 13.94 -1.11 5.23
N ALA A 35 12.84 -0.44 4.83
CA ALA A 35 12.29 0.75 5.49
C ALA A 35 11.27 0.42 6.60
N GLY A 36 11.15 -0.85 7.01
CA GLY A 36 10.29 -1.26 8.13
C GLY A 36 8.83 -1.54 7.77
N ILE A 37 8.50 -1.60 6.47
CA ILE A 37 7.22 -2.12 5.96
C ILE A 37 7.21 -3.65 6.12
N THR A 38 6.13 -4.22 6.63
CA THR A 38 6.07 -5.66 6.92
C THR A 38 5.77 -6.52 5.69
N GLY A 39 5.03 -5.98 4.73
CA GLY A 39 4.63 -6.66 3.50
C GLY A 39 3.68 -5.80 2.67
N GLY A 40 3.02 -6.44 1.71
CA GLY A 40 2.06 -5.80 0.82
C GLY A 40 1.36 -6.80 -0.08
N THR A 41 0.38 -6.30 -0.82
CA THR A 41 -0.40 -7.08 -1.80
C THR A 41 -0.01 -6.64 -3.20
N ILE A 42 0.16 -7.60 -4.12
CA ILE A 42 0.50 -7.33 -5.52
C ILE A 42 -0.68 -7.74 -6.39
N PHE A 43 -1.14 -6.84 -7.26
CA PHE A 43 -2.15 -7.07 -8.27
C PHE A 43 -1.55 -6.92 -9.66
N LEU A 44 -2.11 -7.65 -10.63
CA LEU A 44 -1.82 -7.42 -12.05
C LEU A 44 -2.67 -6.25 -12.55
N GLY A 45 -2.06 -5.37 -13.34
CA GLY A 45 -2.73 -4.24 -13.96
C GLY A 45 -2.33 -4.09 -15.44
N LYS A 46 -3.05 -3.22 -16.14
CA LYS A 46 -2.71 -2.79 -17.51
C LYS A 46 -2.38 -1.30 -17.49
N GLY A 47 -1.25 -0.94 -18.10
CA GLY A 47 -0.80 0.43 -18.25
C GLY A 47 -1.37 1.09 -19.50
N THR A 48 -1.28 2.41 -19.55
CA THR A 48 -1.82 3.25 -20.63
C THR A 48 -0.74 3.91 -21.49
N ALA A 49 0.54 3.66 -21.22
CA ALA A 49 1.67 4.27 -21.91
C ALA A 49 1.77 3.79 -23.37
N GLN A 50 0.99 4.40 -24.26
CA GLN A 50 0.96 4.03 -25.67
C GLN A 50 2.26 4.45 -26.36
N ASN A 51 3.02 3.47 -26.85
CA ASN A 51 4.13 3.71 -27.76
C ASN A 51 3.69 3.32 -29.17
N ARG A 52 3.73 4.29 -30.10
CA ARG A 52 3.32 4.10 -31.50
C ARG A 52 4.12 2.98 -32.19
N ILE A 53 5.38 2.81 -31.82
CA ILE A 53 6.26 1.74 -32.33
C ILE A 53 5.86 0.38 -31.75
N LEU A 54 5.56 0.30 -30.45
CA LEU A 54 5.10 -0.95 -29.83
C LEU A 54 3.75 -1.41 -30.41
N LYS A 55 2.84 -0.47 -30.70
CA LYS A 55 1.59 -0.78 -31.41
C LYS A 55 1.83 -1.31 -32.83
N PHE A 56 2.80 -0.75 -33.56
CA PHE A 56 3.17 -1.23 -34.90
C PHE A 56 3.74 -2.66 -34.87
N LEU A 57 4.45 -3.01 -33.80
CA LEU A 57 5.04 -4.34 -33.60
C LEU A 57 4.11 -5.34 -32.88
N ASP A 58 2.84 -4.99 -32.66
CA ASP A 58 1.85 -5.74 -31.86
C ASP A 58 2.29 -6.08 -30.41
N LEU A 59 3.28 -5.34 -29.89
CA LEU A 59 3.80 -5.43 -28.51
C LEU A 59 3.03 -4.51 -27.56
N SER A 60 1.71 -4.42 -27.75
CA SER A 60 0.87 -3.43 -27.08
C SER A 60 0.44 -3.81 -25.65
N ASP A 61 0.81 -5.01 -25.19
CA ASP A 61 0.46 -5.49 -23.85
C ASP A 61 1.34 -4.84 -22.77
N ILE A 62 0.90 -3.68 -22.28
CA ILE A 62 1.60 -2.94 -21.23
C ILE A 62 1.19 -3.50 -19.87
N ARG A 63 1.62 -4.73 -19.56
CA ARG A 63 1.39 -5.35 -18.24
C ARG A 63 2.11 -4.56 -17.16
N LYS A 64 1.39 -4.29 -16.07
CA LYS A 64 1.89 -3.62 -14.87
C LYS A 64 1.62 -4.49 -13.65
N GLU A 65 2.36 -4.19 -12.59
CA GLU A 65 2.05 -4.68 -11.25
C GLU A 65 1.75 -3.49 -10.35
N ILE A 66 0.68 -3.62 -9.57
CA ILE A 66 0.23 -2.62 -8.59
C ILE A 66 0.51 -3.20 -7.21
N VAL A 67 1.34 -2.53 -6.42
CA VAL A 67 1.76 -2.96 -5.09
C VAL A 67 1.13 -2.04 -4.05
N LEU A 68 0.33 -2.63 -3.16
CA LEU A 68 -0.30 -1.95 -2.05
C LEU A 68 0.38 -2.33 -0.73
N MET A 69 0.77 -1.33 0.05
CA MET A 69 1.41 -1.51 1.36
C MET A 69 0.82 -0.50 2.34
N VAL A 70 0.65 -0.85 3.60
CA VAL A 70 0.13 0.08 4.62
C VAL A 70 1.12 0.23 5.76
N SER A 71 1.39 1.46 6.18
CA SER A 71 2.25 1.70 7.34
C SER A 71 1.99 2.99 8.10
N THR A 72 2.67 3.18 9.24
CA THR A 72 2.73 4.48 9.92
C THR A 72 3.41 5.49 9.01
N LYS A 73 3.04 6.77 9.17
CA LYS A 73 3.51 7.86 8.32
C LYS A 73 5.04 7.94 8.22
N GLU A 74 5.75 7.74 9.31
CA GLU A 74 7.22 7.81 9.35
C GLU A 74 7.86 6.74 8.45
N LYS A 75 7.33 5.51 8.54
CA LYS A 75 7.79 4.38 7.72
C LYS A 75 7.38 4.55 6.26
N VAL A 76 6.23 5.16 6.00
CA VAL A 76 5.79 5.44 4.63
C VAL A 76 6.72 6.44 3.94
N LEU A 77 7.09 7.52 4.61
CA LEU A 77 8.05 8.49 4.08
C LEU A 77 9.41 7.83 3.77
N ALA A 78 9.96 7.08 4.73
CA ALA A 78 11.22 6.36 4.53
C ALA A 78 11.14 5.34 3.37
N ALA A 79 10.01 4.64 3.23
CA ALA A 79 9.80 3.69 2.14
C ALA A 79 9.71 4.37 0.79
N LEU A 80 9.01 5.51 0.67
CA LEU A 80 8.90 6.26 -0.58
C LEU A 80 10.25 6.82 -1.04
N GLU A 81 11.08 7.32 -0.12
CA GLU A 81 12.43 7.80 -0.43
C GLU A 81 13.32 6.67 -0.96
N GLU A 82 13.34 5.52 -0.28
CA GLU A 82 14.16 4.37 -0.69
C GLU A 82 13.64 3.78 -2.02
N LEU A 83 12.32 3.72 -2.22
CA LEU A 83 11.73 3.30 -3.50
C LEU A 83 12.10 4.23 -4.64
N ASN A 84 12.04 5.56 -4.43
CA ASN A 84 12.43 6.52 -5.43
C ASN A 84 13.91 6.33 -5.83
N LYS A 85 14.79 6.18 -4.85
CA LYS A 85 16.24 5.96 -5.07
C LYS A 85 16.56 4.66 -5.81
N GLU A 86 16.00 3.53 -5.36
CA GLU A 86 16.33 2.20 -5.89
C GLU A 86 15.62 1.87 -7.22
N LEU A 87 14.45 2.46 -7.47
CA LEU A 87 13.68 2.25 -8.69
C LEU A 87 13.82 3.39 -9.71
N LYS A 88 14.40 4.53 -9.30
CA LYS A 88 14.57 5.74 -10.13
C LYS A 88 13.23 6.27 -10.63
N LEU A 89 12.27 6.43 -9.72
CA LEU A 89 10.89 6.81 -10.05
C LEU A 89 10.79 8.24 -10.64
N GLU A 90 11.82 9.06 -10.45
CA GLU A 90 11.96 10.37 -11.10
C GLU A 90 12.18 10.27 -12.62
N LYS A 91 12.57 9.09 -13.12
CA LYS A 91 12.86 8.87 -14.54
C LYS A 91 11.63 8.32 -15.28
N PRO A 92 11.41 8.74 -16.54
CA PRO A 92 10.34 8.19 -17.37
C PRO A 92 10.35 6.66 -17.41
N ASN A 93 9.16 6.06 -17.41
CA ASN A 93 8.92 4.60 -17.56
C ASN A 93 9.40 3.68 -16.42
N HIS A 94 9.84 4.22 -15.28
CA HIS A 94 10.24 3.40 -14.13
C HIS A 94 9.10 3.07 -13.15
N GLY A 95 7.95 3.74 -13.31
CA GLY A 95 6.77 3.55 -12.47
C GLY A 95 6.38 4.83 -11.74
N ILE A 96 5.38 4.71 -10.88
CA ILE A 96 4.95 5.80 -9.97
C ILE A 96 4.71 5.23 -8.58
N ALA A 97 4.96 6.02 -7.55
CA ALA A 97 4.61 5.71 -6.18
C ALA A 97 3.94 6.92 -5.52
N PHE A 98 2.90 6.67 -4.75
CA PHE A 98 2.19 7.71 -4.00
C PHE A 98 1.61 7.11 -2.72
N SER A 99 1.30 7.96 -1.75
CA SER A 99 0.60 7.56 -0.52
C SER A 99 -0.78 8.21 -0.42
N ILE A 100 -1.68 7.54 0.31
CA ILE A 100 -3.03 8.00 0.61
C ILE A 100 -3.23 7.87 2.13
N PRO A 101 -3.67 8.92 2.83
CA PRO A 101 -4.00 8.81 4.25
C PRO A 101 -5.17 7.85 4.47
N VAL A 102 -5.03 6.94 5.43
CA VAL A 102 -6.09 6.00 5.81
C VAL A 102 -6.59 6.31 7.22
N LYS A 103 -7.91 6.48 7.35
CA LYS A 103 -8.52 6.87 8.63
C LYS A 103 -8.53 5.73 9.63
N ASN A 104 -8.97 4.55 9.19
CA ASN A 104 -9.14 3.37 10.04
C ASN A 104 -8.62 2.14 9.30
N PHE A 105 -8.04 1.20 10.03
CA PHE A 105 -7.63 -0.11 9.53
C PHE A 105 -7.92 -1.17 10.60
N PHE A 106 -8.41 -2.33 10.16
CA PHE A 106 -8.79 -3.46 11.00
C PHE A 106 -7.96 -4.70 10.62
N GLY A 107 -7.75 -5.62 11.57
CA GLY A 107 -7.04 -6.89 11.30
C GLY A 107 -5.51 -6.82 11.25
N LEU A 108 -4.91 -5.68 11.60
CA LEU A 108 -3.46 -5.50 11.64
C LEU A 108 -2.88 -5.78 13.03
N SER A 109 -2.52 -7.04 13.30
CA SER A 109 -2.04 -7.49 14.62
C SER A 109 -0.72 -6.85 15.12
N LYS A 110 0.10 -6.31 14.21
CA LYS A 110 1.41 -5.71 14.52
C LYS A 110 1.43 -4.19 14.51
N PHE A 111 0.30 -3.53 14.27
CA PHE A 111 0.16 -2.10 14.55
C PHE A 111 -0.07 -1.97 16.04
N LYS A 112 1.01 -1.99 16.82
CA LYS A 112 0.93 -1.74 18.26
C LYS A 112 0.36 -0.34 18.46
N LYS A 113 -0.89 -0.30 18.93
CA LYS A 113 -1.47 0.82 19.66
C LYS A 113 -0.54 1.13 20.81
N ASN A 114 0.01 2.33 20.83
CA ASN A 114 0.35 2.91 22.12
C ASN A 114 -0.83 3.63 22.76
N ASP A 115 -1.96 3.93 22.08
CA ASP A 115 -3.03 4.68 22.77
C ASP A 115 -4.46 4.54 22.20
N VAL A 116 -4.94 3.33 21.93
CA VAL A 116 -6.40 3.17 21.72
C VAL A 116 -6.81 1.78 22.15
N ASP A 117 -7.89 1.60 22.91
CA ASP A 117 -8.57 0.31 23.05
C ASP A 117 -9.74 0.26 22.08
N TYR A 118 -9.76 -0.74 21.20
CA TYR A 118 -10.94 -1.04 20.39
C TYR A 118 -11.59 -2.19 21.14
N LYS A 119 -12.68 -1.94 21.86
CA LYS A 119 -13.56 -3.01 22.31
C LYS A 119 -14.16 -3.64 21.06
N ILE A 120 -13.58 -4.75 20.61
CA ILE A 120 -14.23 -5.65 19.67
C ILE A 120 -15.21 -6.45 20.51
N GLU A 121 -16.51 -6.18 20.39
CA GLU A 121 -17.51 -7.13 20.86
C GLU A 121 -17.48 -8.34 19.92
N GLU A 122 -16.75 -9.38 20.32
CA GLU A 122 -16.84 -10.70 19.70
C GLU A 122 -18.22 -11.29 20.01
N ASN A 123 -19.22 -11.03 19.15
CA ASN A 123 -20.37 -11.92 19.07
C ASN A 123 -19.96 -13.12 18.23
N ARG A 124 -19.40 -14.14 18.89
CA ARG A 124 -19.23 -15.47 18.30
C ARG A 124 -20.61 -16.11 18.14
N GLY A 125 -21.22 -15.90 16.97
CA GLY A 125 -22.31 -16.75 16.52
C GLY A 125 -21.72 -18.10 16.10
N VAL A 126 -21.91 -19.14 16.89
CA VAL A 126 -22.88 -20.24 16.71
C VAL A 126 -22.58 -21.25 17.82
N ASP A 127 -23.29 -21.11 18.95
CA ASP A 127 -23.63 -22.25 19.78
C ASP A 127 -25.09 -22.60 19.41
N ASN A 128 -25.27 -23.76 18.79
CA ASN A 128 -26.47 -24.63 18.73
C ASN A 128 -26.63 -25.30 17.36
N THR A 129 -25.98 -26.45 17.17
CA THR A 129 -26.65 -27.71 16.79
C THR A 129 -25.82 -28.87 17.31
#